data_AF-A0A920N9S9-F1
#
_entry.id   AF-A0A920N9S9-F1
#
_cell.length_a   1.000
_cell.length_b   1.000
_cell.length_c   1.000
_cell.angle_alpha   90.00
_cell.angle_beta   90.00
_cell.angle_gamma   90.00
#
_symmetry.space_group_name_H-M   'P 1'
#
loop_
_entity.id
_entity.type
_entity.pdbx_description
1 polymer ?
#
loop_
_entity_poly.entity_id
_entity_poly.type
_entity_poly.pdbx_seq_one_letter_code
_entity_poly.pdbx_strand_id
1 'polypeptide(L)'
;MPRCREKPALAPFDNRGVNFSRVPQRLRYGFYLDWMFDPLRLDPHSKMPRFSPDRKTTAVGNVLDGDARKQFDALWHFLQSLEDN
;
A
#
# COMPACT_ATOMS: atom_id res chain seq x y z
N MET A 1 35.09 -29.24 -1.51
CA MET A 1 33.97 -28.30 -1.24
C MET A 1 33.69 -27.51 -2.52
N PRO A 2 32.50 -27.59 -3.12
CA PRO A 2 32.24 -26.98 -4.42
C PRO A 2 32.00 -25.47 -4.29
N ARG A 3 32.48 -24.71 -5.27
CA ARG A 3 32.41 -23.24 -5.37
C ARG A 3 30.95 -22.77 -5.49
N CYS A 4 30.54 -21.83 -4.64
CA CYS A 4 29.27 -21.13 -4.76
C CYS A 4 29.20 -20.41 -6.11
N ARG A 5 28.20 -20.75 -6.92
CA ARG A 5 27.94 -20.16 -8.23
C ARG A 5 27.19 -18.85 -8.01
N GLU A 6 27.84 -17.72 -8.28
CA GLU A 6 27.22 -16.39 -8.31
C GLU A 6 26.10 -16.40 -9.36
N LYS A 7 24.86 -16.51 -8.91
CA LYS A 7 23.69 -16.30 -9.77
C LYS A 7 23.44 -14.79 -9.83
N PRO A 8 23.36 -14.18 -11.02
CA PRO A 8 22.99 -12.76 -11.12
C PRO A 8 21.62 -12.56 -10.47
N ALA A 9 21.49 -11.47 -9.72
CA ALA A 9 20.24 -11.11 -9.06
C ALA A 9 19.18 -10.84 -10.14
N LEU A 10 18.19 -11.72 -10.22
CA LEU A 10 17.00 -11.50 -11.05
C LEU A 10 16.24 -10.32 -10.44
N ALA A 11 16.31 -9.15 -11.07
CA ALA A 11 15.61 -7.96 -10.63
C ALA A 11 14.09 -8.19 -10.78
N PRO A 12 13.30 -8.39 -9.70
CA PRO A 12 11.89 -8.80 -9.81
C PRO A 12 10.95 -7.63 -10.17
N PHE A 13 11.50 -6.51 -10.62
CA PHE A 13 10.80 -5.23 -10.77
C PHE A 13 9.95 -5.11 -12.04
N ASP A 14 9.73 -6.20 -12.77
CA ASP A 14 8.89 -6.19 -13.99
C ASP A 14 7.37 -6.10 -13.68
N ASN A 15 7.00 -6.08 -12.40
CA ASN A 15 5.61 -5.87 -11.99
C ASN A 15 5.26 -4.38 -12.04
N ARG A 16 4.63 -3.96 -13.13
CA ARG A 16 4.07 -2.61 -13.28
C ARG A 16 2.94 -2.39 -12.27
N GLY A 17 3.21 -1.63 -11.23
CA GLY A 17 2.21 -1.17 -10.27
C GLY A 17 1.24 -0.14 -10.87
N VAL A 18 0.19 0.19 -10.12
CA VAL A 18 -0.77 1.23 -10.50
C VAL A 18 -0.10 2.62 -10.39
N ASN A 19 -0.38 3.51 -11.34
CA ASN A 19 0.05 4.91 -11.25
C ASN A 19 -0.89 5.70 -10.34
N PHE A 20 -0.39 6.14 -9.18
CA PHE A 20 -1.17 6.85 -8.18
C PHE A 20 -1.57 8.28 -8.55
N SER A 21 -0.93 8.93 -9.54
CA SER A 21 -1.29 10.31 -9.91
C SER A 21 -2.68 10.42 -10.55
N ARG A 22 -3.21 9.34 -11.12
CA ARG A 22 -4.55 9.31 -11.75
C ARG A 22 -5.62 8.67 -10.88
N VAL A 23 -5.24 8.16 -9.71
CA VAL A 23 -6.13 7.46 -8.80
C VAL A 23 -7.25 8.36 -8.24
N PRO A 24 -7.01 9.63 -7.88
CA PRO A 24 -8.04 10.49 -7.28
C PRO A 24 -9.31 10.60 -8.13
N GLN A 25 -9.16 10.68 -9.46
CA GLN A 25 -10.25 10.82 -10.43
C GLN A 25 -11.32 9.70 -10.38
N ARG A 26 -10.98 8.53 -9.82
CA ARG A 26 -11.87 7.36 -9.81
C ARG A 26 -12.01 6.70 -8.43
N LEU A 27 -11.08 6.96 -7.53
CA LEU A 27 -11.01 6.27 -6.24
C LEU A 27 -12.13 6.79 -5.32
N ARG A 28 -12.93 5.88 -4.79
CA ARG A 28 -13.95 6.19 -3.78
C ARG A 28 -13.39 5.94 -2.40
N TYR A 29 -13.68 6.84 -1.46
CA TYR A 29 -13.17 6.75 -0.08
C TYR A 29 -13.46 5.39 0.61
N GLY A 30 -14.69 4.88 0.47
CA GLY A 30 -15.06 3.58 1.07
C GLY A 30 -14.23 2.42 0.50
N PHE A 31 -14.03 2.39 -0.83
CA PHE A 31 -13.20 1.38 -1.48
C PHE A 31 -11.73 1.50 -1.05
N TYR A 32 -11.22 2.72 -0.97
CA TYR A 32 -9.86 2.99 -0.50
C TYR A 32 -9.62 2.45 0.91
N LEU A 33 -10.52 2.74 1.85
CA LEU A 33 -10.38 2.24 3.22
C LEU A 33 -10.42 0.72 3.28
N ASP A 34 -11.35 0.10 2.56
CA ASP A 34 -11.45 -1.35 2.50
C ASP A 34 -10.17 -1.98 1.93
N TRP A 35 -9.59 -1.36 0.92
CA TRP A 35 -8.32 -1.75 0.32
C TRP A 35 -7.13 -1.59 1.28
N MET A 36 -7.05 -0.49 2.03
CA MET A 36 -5.98 -0.27 3.01
C MET A 36 -6.04 -1.24 4.19
N PHE A 37 -7.24 -1.63 4.62
CA PHE A 37 -7.41 -2.57 5.73
C PHE A 37 -7.25 -4.02 5.33
N ASP A 38 -7.79 -4.43 4.18
CA ASP A 38 -7.74 -5.82 3.76
C ASP A 38 -7.73 -5.94 2.23
N PRO A 39 -6.56 -5.76 1.58
CA PRO A 39 -6.47 -5.79 0.13
C PRO A 39 -6.81 -7.18 -0.44
N LEU A 40 -6.42 -8.25 0.28
CA LEU A 40 -6.68 -9.63 -0.15
C LEU A 40 -8.16 -9.99 -0.15
N ARG A 41 -9.01 -9.25 0.59
CA ARG A 41 -10.45 -9.40 0.54
C ARG A 41 -11.06 -8.86 -0.76
N LEU A 42 -10.42 -7.85 -1.36
CA LEU A 42 -10.88 -7.23 -2.60
C LEU A 42 -10.23 -7.88 -3.84
N ASP A 43 -8.93 -8.17 -3.77
CA ASP A 43 -8.19 -8.89 -4.80
C ASP A 43 -7.28 -9.95 -4.14
N PRO A 44 -7.64 -11.24 -4.23
CA PRO A 44 -6.86 -12.35 -3.67
C PRO A 44 -5.44 -12.47 -4.22
N HIS A 45 -5.16 -11.89 -5.40
CA HIS A 45 -3.85 -11.93 -6.05
C HIS A 45 -3.02 -10.68 -5.77
N SER A 46 -3.57 -9.71 -5.03
CA SER A 46 -2.88 -8.48 -4.70
C SER A 46 -1.57 -8.77 -3.98
N LYS A 47 -0.50 -8.11 -4.44
CA LYS A 47 0.81 -8.13 -3.78
C LYS A 47 0.92 -7.08 -2.68
N MET A 48 -0.09 -6.23 -2.50
CA MET A 48 -0.08 -5.23 -1.46
C MET A 48 -0.22 -5.89 -0.09
N PRO A 49 0.72 -5.67 0.84
CA PRO A 49 0.64 -6.24 2.17
C PRO A 49 -0.45 -5.57 3.01
N ARG A 50 -0.91 -6.29 4.03
CA ARG A 50 -1.80 -5.72 5.05
C ARG A 50 -0.97 -4.89 6.05
N PHE A 51 -1.24 -3.58 6.10
CA PHE A 51 -0.51 -2.66 6.98
C PHE A 51 -1.08 -2.54 8.40
N SER A 52 -2.35 -2.90 8.59
CA SER A 52 -3.01 -2.91 9.91
C SER A 52 -3.65 -4.29 10.18
N PRO A 53 -2.90 -5.22 10.78
CA PRO A 53 -3.39 -6.58 11.06
C PRO A 53 -4.62 -6.62 11.98
N ASP A 54 -4.71 -5.68 12.92
CA ASP A 54 -5.76 -5.53 13.93
C ASP A 54 -6.85 -4.50 13.56
N ARG A 55 -6.70 -3.85 12.40
CA ARG A 55 -7.53 -2.71 11.92
C ARG A 55 -7.54 -1.50 12.84
N LYS A 56 -6.61 -1.41 13.79
CA LYS A 56 -6.53 -0.31 14.78
C LYS A 56 -5.20 0.40 14.71
N THR A 57 -4.12 -0.37 14.58
CA THR A 57 -2.76 0.16 14.59
C THR A 57 -2.00 -0.23 13.34
N THR A 58 -0.99 0.56 13.00
CA THR A 58 -0.01 0.20 11.97
C THR A 58 1.35 -0.04 12.61
N ALA A 59 2.28 -0.58 11.82
CA ALA A 59 3.68 -0.70 12.25
C ALA A 59 4.35 0.66 12.52
N VAL A 60 3.80 1.76 12.00
CA VAL A 60 4.31 3.12 12.19
C VAL A 60 3.68 3.73 13.43
N GLY A 61 4.17 3.36 14.61
CA GLY A 61 3.60 3.80 15.89
C GLY A 61 3.87 5.26 16.28
N ASN A 62 4.86 5.91 15.66
CA ASN A 62 5.30 7.27 16.00
C ASN A 62 4.53 8.38 15.29
N VAL A 63 3.72 8.05 14.28
CA VAL A 63 2.91 9.01 13.52
C VAL A 63 1.46 8.85 13.96
N LEU A 64 0.79 9.94 14.37
CA LEU A 64 -0.63 9.92 14.76
C LEU A 64 -0.95 8.83 15.82
N ASP A 65 -0.02 8.61 16.75
CA ASP A 65 -0.11 7.59 17.82
C ASP A 65 -0.27 6.15 17.32
N GLY A 66 0.14 5.87 16.08
CA GLY A 66 -0.03 4.57 15.45
C GLY A 66 -1.45 4.27 14.99
N ASP A 67 -2.39 5.23 15.11
CA ASP A 67 -3.79 5.06 14.74
C ASP A 67 -3.93 4.84 13.22
N ALA A 68 -4.30 3.61 12.84
CA ALA A 68 -4.41 3.22 11.44
C ALA A 68 -5.48 4.01 10.70
N ARG A 69 -6.59 4.36 11.35
CA ARG A 69 -7.66 5.14 10.72
C ARG A 69 -7.15 6.53 10.37
N LYS A 70 -6.55 7.22 11.33
CA LYS A 70 -6.03 8.58 11.11
C LYS A 70 -4.91 8.59 10.08
N GLN A 71 -4.03 7.60 10.09
CA GLN A 71 -2.95 7.49 9.12
C GLN A 71 -3.46 7.23 7.70
N PHE A 72 -4.43 6.33 7.53
CA PHE A 72 -5.04 6.10 6.23
C PHE A 72 -5.86 7.29 5.75
N ASP A 73 -6.55 8.00 6.65
CA ASP A 73 -7.25 9.24 6.31
C ASP A 73 -6.28 10.34 5.84
N ALA A 74 -5.11 10.48 6.50
CA ALA A 74 -4.07 11.40 6.04
C ALA A 74 -3.55 11.04 4.64
N LEU A 75 -3.32 9.75 4.37
CA LEU A 75 -2.89 9.27 3.06
C LEU A 75 -3.99 9.47 1.99
N TRP A 76 -5.26 9.30 2.35
CA TRP A 76 -6.38 9.66 1.47
C TRP A 76 -6.32 11.12 1.06
N HIS A 77 -6.17 12.05 2.00
CA HIS A 77 -6.08 13.48 1.71
C HIS A 77 -4.87 13.81 0.82
N PHE A 78 -3.73 13.17 1.08
CA PHE A 78 -2.56 13.30 0.21
C PHE A 78 -2.84 12.85 -1.21
N LEU A 79 -3.49 11.69 -1.39
CA LEU A 79 -3.87 11.22 -2.73
C LEU A 79 -4.77 12.24 -3.42
N GLN A 80 -5.79 12.78 -2.74
CA GLN A 80 -6.67 13.79 -3.33
C GLN A 80 -5.92 15.07 -3.73
N SER A 81 -4.90 15.50 -2.97
CA SER A 81 -4.08 16.67 -3.34
C SER A 81 -3.23 16.50 -4.60
N LEU A 82 -3.12 15.27 -5.14
CA LEU A 82 -2.43 15.02 -6.41
C LEU A 82 -3.27 15.40 -7.63
N GLU A 83 -4.59 15.61 -7.47
CA GLU A 83 -5.44 16.11 -8.56
C GLU A 83 -5.24 17.60 -8.82
N ASP A 84 -4.87 18.35 -7.79
CA ASP A 84 -4.69 19.81 -7.83
C ASP A 84 -3.30 20.25 -8.32
N ASN A 85 -2.40 19.31 -8.66
CA ASN A 85 -1.05 19.56 -9.20
C ASN A 85 -0.92 19.11 -10.66
#